data_AF-A0A950AAR0-F1
#
_entry.id   AF-A0A950AAR0-F1
#
_cell.length_a   1.000
_cell.length_b   1.000
_cell.length_c   1.000
_cell.angle_alpha   90.00
_cell.angle_beta   90.00
_cell.angle_gamma   90.00
#
_symmetry.space_group_name_H-M   'P 1'
#
loop_
_entity.id
_entity.type
_entity.pdbx_description
1 polymer ?
#
loop_
_entity_poly.entity_id
_entity_poly.type
_entity_poly.pdbx_seq_one_letter_code
_entity_poly.pdbx_strand_id
1 'polypeptide(L)'
;ISRGTLCPKGAATYQLAVNPLRTTHVMYRAPYSDHWERKPLDWAMEQIAQRIKRTRDENFTEKLPNGKTVNACYAIESLGGATLDNEENYLIKKLLCGGLGIISIENQARI
;
A
#
# COMPACT_ATOMS: atom_id res chain seq x y z
N ILE A 1 -2.01 -2.47 30.69
CA ILE A 1 -1.03 -3.55 31.01
C ILE A 1 0.23 -2.99 31.66
N SER A 2 0.92 -2.04 31.02
CA SER A 2 2.29 -1.64 31.39
C SER A 2 2.47 -0.88 32.71
N ARG A 3 1.43 -0.28 33.29
CA ARG A 3 1.52 0.57 34.52
C ARG A 3 2.60 1.67 34.43
N GLY A 4 2.84 2.21 33.23
CA GLY A 4 3.83 3.27 32.99
C GLY A 4 5.24 2.78 32.64
N THR A 5 5.50 1.46 32.64
CA THR A 5 6.80 0.93 32.19
C THR A 5 6.88 0.85 30.66
N LEU A 6 8.06 1.14 30.10
CA LEU A 6 8.32 1.08 28.67
C LEU A 6 9.63 0.33 28.41
N CYS A 7 9.62 -0.61 27.47
CA CYS A 7 10.85 -1.20 26.93
C CYS A 7 11.59 -0.16 26.07
N PRO A 8 12.86 -0.38 25.66
CA PRO A 8 13.63 0.66 24.96
C PRO A 8 12.98 1.16 23.66
N LYS A 9 12.27 0.29 22.94
CA LYS A 9 11.53 0.68 21.73
C LYS A 9 10.37 1.64 22.02
N GLY A 10 9.60 1.37 23.09
CA GLY A 10 8.49 2.22 23.51
C GLY A 10 8.95 3.52 24.17
N ALA A 11 10.04 3.49 24.94
CA ALA A 11 10.62 4.68 25.54
C ALA A 11 11.19 5.65 24.48
N ALA A 12 11.62 5.12 23.32
CA ALA A 12 12.19 5.91 22.23
C ALA A 12 11.16 6.42 21.21
N THR A 13 9.85 6.26 21.43
CA THR A 13 8.80 6.68 20.46
C THR A 13 8.91 8.16 20.08
N TYR A 14 9.32 9.05 20.99
CA TYR A 14 9.53 10.46 20.67
C TYR A 14 10.59 10.66 19.58
N GLN A 15 11.71 9.91 19.63
CA GLN A 15 12.77 10.00 18.62
C GLN A 15 12.35 9.45 17.26
N LEU A 16 11.37 8.52 17.23
CA LEU A 16 10.76 8.07 15.98
C LEU A 16 9.86 9.16 15.39
N ALA A 17 9.04 9.80 16.23
CA ALA A 17 8.08 10.82 15.80
C ALA A 17 8.72 12.18 15.48
N VAL A 18 9.77 12.58 16.20
CA VAL A 18 10.50 13.84 16.01
C VAL A 18 11.89 13.51 15.48
N ASN A 19 11.94 13.19 14.18
CA ASN A 19 13.15 12.74 13.52
C ASN A 19 13.45 13.59 12.26
N PRO A 20 14.63 14.21 12.15
CA PRO A 20 14.98 15.01 10.97
C PRO A 20 15.18 14.16 9.70
N LEU A 21 15.34 12.83 9.84
CA LEU A 21 15.48 11.91 8.71
C LEU A 21 14.14 11.49 8.11
N ARG A 22 13.01 11.91 8.68
CA ARG A 22 11.68 11.56 8.14
C ARG A 22 11.45 12.27 6.81
N THR A 23 11.13 11.51 5.77
CA THR A 23 10.71 12.06 4.49
C THR A 23 9.39 12.83 4.64
N THR A 24 9.39 14.09 4.22
CA THR A 24 8.23 15.02 4.33
C THR A 24 7.61 15.39 2.99
N HIS A 25 8.19 14.90 1.89
CA HIS A 25 7.75 15.21 0.53
C HIS A 25 7.56 13.90 -0.25
N VAL A 26 6.69 13.91 -1.25
CA VAL A 26 6.65 12.80 -2.19
C VAL A 26 7.94 12.76 -2.99
N MET A 27 8.54 11.58 -3.04
CA MET A 27 9.72 11.28 -3.81
C MET A 27 9.32 10.38 -4.98
N TYR A 28 9.57 10.83 -6.21
CA TYR A 28 9.32 10.08 -7.44
C TYR A 28 10.64 9.69 -8.09
N ARG A 29 10.72 8.46 -8.60
CA ARG A 29 11.85 7.98 -9.39
C ARG A 29 11.36 7.54 -10.76
N ALA A 30 11.83 8.21 -11.80
CA ALA A 30 11.47 7.89 -13.18
C ALA A 30 12.07 6.54 -13.61
N PRO A 31 11.46 5.84 -14.59
CA PRO A 31 12.10 4.70 -15.23
C PRO A 31 13.50 5.05 -15.71
N TYR A 32 14.46 4.16 -15.46
CA TYR A 32 15.87 4.32 -15.82
C TYR A 32 16.62 5.47 -15.11
N SER A 33 15.99 6.19 -14.18
CA SER A 33 16.68 7.20 -13.35
C SER A 33 17.44 6.57 -12.19
N ASP A 34 18.55 7.20 -11.80
CA ASP A 34 19.38 6.86 -10.65
C ASP A 34 19.11 7.74 -9.42
N HIS A 35 18.25 8.75 -9.53
CA HIS A 35 17.96 9.72 -8.48
C HIS A 35 16.46 9.91 -8.22
N TRP A 36 16.15 10.49 -7.07
CA TRP A 36 14.79 10.84 -6.66
C TRP A 36 14.49 12.31 -6.94
N GLU A 37 13.27 12.58 -7.39
CA GLU A 37 12.73 13.92 -7.60
C GLU A 37 11.59 14.21 -6.61
N ARG A 38 11.50 15.43 -6.10
CA ARG A 38 10.33 15.86 -5.32
C ARG A 38 9.17 16.16 -6.25
N LYS A 39 7.96 15.69 -5.90
CA LYS A 39 6.72 15.98 -6.64
C LYS A 39 5.60 16.43 -5.68
N PRO A 40 4.61 17.19 -6.18
CA PRO A 40 3.39 17.47 -5.42
C PRO A 40 2.63 16.19 -5.10
N LEU A 41 1.93 16.17 -3.95
CA LEU A 41 1.12 15.03 -3.53
C LEU A 41 0.01 14.72 -4.55
N ASP A 42 -0.73 15.74 -5.00
CA ASP A 42 -1.84 15.57 -5.96
C ASP A 42 -1.38 14.95 -7.28
N TRP A 43 -0.20 15.37 -7.76
CA TRP A 43 0.42 14.77 -8.94
C TRP A 43 0.69 13.28 -8.71
N ALA A 44 1.24 12.91 -7.56
CA ALA A 44 1.55 11.52 -7.25
C ALA A 44 0.30 10.65 -7.13
N MET A 45 -0.74 11.18 -6.48
CA MET A 45 -2.03 10.50 -6.36
C MET A 45 -2.66 10.23 -7.74
N GLU A 46 -2.65 11.22 -8.64
CA GLU A 46 -3.15 11.07 -10.01
C GLU A 46 -2.33 10.03 -10.79
N GLN A 47 -1.00 10.09 -10.72
CA GLN A 47 -0.14 9.14 -11.42
C GLN A 47 -0.31 7.70 -10.93
N ILE A 48 -0.48 7.50 -9.62
CA ILE A 48 -0.74 6.17 -9.04
C ILE A 48 -2.10 5.66 -9.51
N ALA A 49 -3.15 6.50 -9.47
CA ALA A 49 -4.49 6.13 -9.92
C ALA A 49 -4.52 5.73 -11.40
N GLN A 50 -3.88 6.51 -12.28
CA GLN A 50 -3.78 6.19 -13.71
C GLN A 50 -3.08 4.85 -13.97
N ARG A 51 -2.01 4.56 -13.23
CA ARG A 51 -1.26 3.29 -13.36
C ARG A 51 -2.07 2.10 -12.88
N ILE A 52 -2.72 2.22 -11.72
CA ILE A 52 -3.60 1.18 -11.19
C ILE A 52 -4.73 0.91 -12.18
N LYS A 53 -5.39 1.96 -12.67
CA LYS A 53 -6.48 1.83 -13.64
C LYS A 53 -6.02 1.12 -14.91
N ARG A 54 -4.95 1.59 -15.53
CA ARG A 54 -4.42 1.00 -16.77
C ARG A 54 -4.05 -0.47 -16.57
N THR A 55 -3.25 -0.78 -15.56
CA THR A 55 -2.82 -2.17 -15.28
C THR A 55 -4.02 -3.07 -14.99
N ARG A 56 -5.01 -2.58 -14.24
CA ARG A 56 -6.22 -3.34 -13.96
C ARG A 56 -7.01 -3.60 -15.23
N ASP A 57 -7.31 -2.57 -16.02
CA ASP A 57 -8.14 -2.69 -17.22
C ASP A 57 -7.51 -3.63 -18.26
N GLU A 58 -6.18 -3.61 -18.40
CA GLU A 58 -5.44 -4.49 -19.30
C GLU A 58 -5.39 -5.95 -18.84
N ASN A 59 -5.57 -6.23 -17.53
CA ASN A 59 -5.31 -7.54 -16.94
C ASN A 59 -6.47 -8.06 -16.07
N PHE A 60 -7.68 -7.55 -16.25
CA PHE A 60 -8.83 -7.97 -15.46
C PHE A 60 -9.44 -9.26 -16.01
N THR A 61 -9.55 -10.27 -15.16
CA THR A 61 -10.19 -11.55 -15.50
C THR A 61 -11.61 -11.55 -14.95
N GLU A 62 -12.60 -11.36 -15.82
CA GLU A 62 -14.01 -11.49 -15.42
C GLU A 62 -14.37 -12.96 -15.19
N LYS A 63 -14.00 -13.84 -16.12
CA LYS A 63 -14.30 -15.28 -16.11
C LYS A 63 -13.07 -16.13 -16.41
N LEU A 64 -13.00 -17.30 -15.79
CA LEU A 64 -12.01 -18.33 -16.10
C LEU A 64 -12.38 -19.13 -17.36
N PRO A 65 -11.45 -19.90 -17.96
CA PRO A 65 -11.75 -20.74 -19.14
C PRO A 65 -12.88 -21.75 -18.94
N ASN A 66 -13.14 -22.16 -17.69
CA ASN A 66 -14.26 -23.05 -17.33
C ASN A 66 -15.61 -22.31 -17.16
N GLY A 67 -15.68 -21.03 -17.50
CA GLY A 67 -16.89 -20.21 -17.42
C GLY A 67 -17.19 -19.62 -16.03
N LYS A 68 -16.41 -19.94 -14.99
CA LYS A 68 -16.61 -19.41 -13.63
C LYS A 68 -16.27 -17.92 -13.57
N THR A 69 -17.21 -17.09 -13.13
CA THR A 69 -16.96 -15.68 -12.82
C THR A 69 -16.06 -15.54 -11.60
N VAL A 70 -15.01 -14.72 -11.71
CA VAL A 70 -14.03 -14.47 -10.65
C VAL A 70 -13.80 -12.98 -10.38
N ASN A 71 -13.97 -12.11 -11.37
CA ASN A 71 -13.78 -10.65 -11.22
C ASN A 71 -12.46 -10.28 -10.52
N ALA A 72 -11.35 -10.80 -11.03
CA ALA A 72 -10.06 -10.75 -10.36
C ALA A 72 -9.00 -10.03 -11.19
N CYS A 73 -8.14 -9.26 -10.51
CA CYS A 73 -6.93 -8.66 -11.05
C CYS A 73 -5.71 -9.37 -10.46
N TYR A 74 -4.95 -10.06 -11.31
CA TYR A 74 -3.76 -10.83 -10.92
C TYR A 74 -2.44 -10.05 -11.15
N ALA A 75 -2.48 -8.91 -11.83
CA ALA A 75 -1.30 -8.15 -12.23
C ALA A 75 -0.84 -7.11 -11.18
N ILE A 76 -1.52 -7.02 -10.04
CA ILE A 76 -1.21 -6.10 -8.95
C ILE A 76 -1.16 -6.90 -7.65
N GLU A 77 -0.21 -6.58 -6.78
CA GLU A 77 -0.07 -7.17 -5.46
C GLU A 77 0.08 -6.07 -4.40
N SER A 78 -0.39 -6.34 -3.18
CA SER A 78 -0.22 -5.47 -2.02
C SER A 78 0.39 -6.24 -0.85
N LEU A 79 1.44 -5.67 -0.25
CA LEU A 79 2.11 -6.19 0.94
C LEU A 79 2.02 -5.18 2.10
N GLY A 80 1.56 -5.62 3.26
CA GLY A 80 1.65 -4.88 4.51
C GLY A 80 0.40 -4.96 5.39
N GLY A 81 0.44 -4.21 6.49
CA GLY A 81 -0.76 -3.84 7.25
C GLY A 81 -0.64 -3.85 8.77
N ALA A 82 0.21 -4.70 9.35
CA ALA A 82 0.20 -4.93 10.80
C ALA A 82 0.59 -3.71 11.67
N THR A 83 1.17 -2.68 11.06
CA THR A 83 1.55 -1.43 11.74
C THR A 83 0.56 -0.29 11.52
N LEU A 84 -0.49 -0.53 10.72
CA LEU A 84 -1.57 0.42 10.46
C LEU A 84 -2.73 0.15 11.41
N ASP A 85 -3.61 1.14 11.56
CA ASP A 85 -4.80 0.99 12.40
C ASP A 85 -5.79 -0.01 11.78
N ASN A 86 -6.70 -0.53 12.61
CA ASN A 86 -7.68 -1.54 12.17
C ASN A 86 -8.60 -0.99 11.07
N GLU A 87 -9.01 0.26 11.20
CA GLU A 87 -9.89 0.96 10.26
C GLU A 87 -9.20 1.15 8.91
N GLU A 88 -7.91 1.49 8.91
CA GLU A 88 -7.11 1.65 7.69
C GLU A 88 -6.92 0.30 6.98
N ASN A 89 -6.57 -0.74 7.73
CA ASN A 89 -6.48 -2.10 7.19
C ASN A 89 -7.81 -2.57 6.58
N TYR A 90 -8.92 -2.26 7.24
CA TYR A 90 -10.25 -2.56 6.73
C TYR A 90 -10.54 -1.83 5.40
N LEU A 91 -10.19 -0.54 5.31
CA LEU A 91 -10.33 0.23 4.08
C LEU A 91 -9.43 -0.29 2.95
N ILE A 92 -8.17 -0.62 3.24
CA ILE A 92 -7.23 -1.20 2.28
C ILE A 92 -7.81 -2.50 1.71
N LYS A 93 -8.30 -3.40 2.56
CA LYS A 93 -8.88 -4.67 2.10
C LYS A 93 -10.12 -4.43 1.24
N LYS A 94 -11.00 -3.51 1.63
CA LYS A 94 -12.20 -3.16 0.84
C LYS A 94 -11.84 -2.56 -0.51
N LEU A 95 -10.91 -1.62 -0.56
CA LEU A 95 -10.50 -0.96 -1.79
C LEU A 95 -9.82 -1.95 -2.74
N LEU A 96 -8.75 -2.60 -2.28
CA LEU A 96 -7.91 -3.44 -3.14
C LEU A 96 -8.62 -4.72 -3.55
N CYS A 97 -9.19 -5.46 -2.59
CA CYS A 97 -9.86 -6.73 -2.89
C CYS A 97 -11.29 -6.53 -3.38
N GLY A 98 -12.09 -5.79 -2.61
CA GLY A 98 -13.52 -5.65 -2.87
C GLY A 98 -13.83 -4.73 -4.06
N GLY A 99 -13.13 -3.60 -4.17
CA GLY A 99 -13.36 -2.60 -5.21
C GLY A 99 -12.58 -2.90 -6.50
N LEU A 100 -11.29 -3.19 -6.39
CA LEU A 100 -10.41 -3.36 -7.54
C LEU A 100 -10.26 -4.82 -8.01
N GLY A 101 -10.69 -5.80 -7.20
CA GLY A 101 -10.57 -7.22 -7.52
C GLY A 101 -9.16 -7.77 -7.35
N ILE A 102 -8.26 -7.06 -6.67
CA ILE A 102 -6.88 -7.51 -6.43
C ILE A 102 -6.92 -8.64 -5.40
N ILE A 103 -6.41 -9.82 -5.78
CA ILE A 103 -6.46 -11.00 -4.91
C ILE A 103 -5.17 -11.25 -4.14
N SER A 104 -4.03 -10.82 -4.69
CA SER A 104 -2.72 -10.96 -4.06
C SER A 104 -2.53 -9.86 -3.02
N ILE A 105 -3.01 -10.13 -1.80
CA ILE A 105 -2.93 -9.19 -0.67
C ILE A 105 -2.41 -9.93 0.55
N GLU A 106 -1.21 -9.57 0.98
CA GLU A 106 -0.50 -10.24 2.06
C GLU A 106 0.02 -9.27 3.12
N ASN A 107 0.27 -9.80 4.31
CA ASN A 107 0.82 -9.05 5.42
C ASN A 107 1.73 -9.91 6.32
N GLN A 108 2.22 -9.29 7.38
CA GLN A 108 3.11 -9.89 8.37
C GLN A 108 2.46 -11.02 9.19
N ALA A 109 1.14 -11.23 9.11
CA ALA A 109 0.51 -12.36 9.78
C ALA A 109 0.74 -13.68 9.05
N ARG A 110 1.11 -13.64 7.76
CA ARG A 110 1.41 -14.83 6.96
C ARG A 110 2.88 -14.98 6.60
N ILE A 111 3.55 -13.87 6.24
CA ILE A 111 4.97 -13.84 5.85
C ILE A 111 5.84 -13.89 7.10
#